data_AF-A0A103R7L2-F1
#
_entry.id   AF-A0A103R7L2-F1
#
_cell.length_a   1.000
_cell.length_b   1.000
_cell.length_c   1.000
_cell.angle_alpha   90.00
_cell.angle_beta   90.00
_cell.angle_gamma   90.00
#
_symmetry.space_group_name_H-M   'P 1'
#
loop_
_entity.id
_entity.type
_entity.pdbx_description
1 polymer ?
#
loop_
_entity_poly.entity_id
_entity_poly.type
_entity_poly.pdbx_seq_one_letter_code
_entity_poly.pdbx_strand_id
1 'polypeptide(L)'
;MMLMKPYARYRLSGMTHEDDPRYAVLAPGMEAAAGQQIAPHYVTVPGGRRVPQYAPTVVGTSIAYDPAANCDGCFMSYKFQVNNNCYNYSANIASNSFAQPGRMHGYFLTSPPTGPDVVKGAQLDGLVNLGSSTQADLVQHVRAQGGVGHYVALLISPGDPSVGWPGDYHWVRCDSTSQFDSWSQKDGGDQVTNFDFAGQPIAWPPTADWTVNQGPLIQGNPNDIVIAYTFYCFMYVPATGVSII
;
A
#
# COMPACT_ATOMS: atom_id res chain seq x y z
N MET A 1 42.84 11.31 -30.49
CA MET A 1 42.48 10.70 -29.20
C MET A 1 41.32 11.51 -28.63
N MET A 2 40.10 11.05 -28.85
CA MET A 2 38.88 11.82 -28.59
C MET A 2 38.45 11.57 -27.13
N LEU A 3 38.56 12.61 -26.29
CA LEU A 3 38.08 12.60 -24.90
C LEU A 3 36.55 12.52 -24.92
N MET A 4 35.99 11.36 -24.57
CA MET A 4 34.56 11.23 -24.28
C MET A 4 34.23 12.02 -23.01
N LYS A 5 33.32 12.98 -23.12
CA LYS A 5 32.73 13.67 -21.97
C LYS A 5 31.93 12.65 -21.15
N PRO A 6 31.98 12.69 -19.80
CA PRO A 6 31.15 11.84 -18.98
C PRO A 6 29.67 12.20 -19.21
N TYR A 7 28.88 11.20 -19.59
CA TYR A 7 27.43 11.34 -19.67
C TYR A 7 26.89 11.77 -18.31
N ALA A 8 26.09 12.84 -18.29
CA ALA A 8 25.29 13.20 -17.13
C ALA A 8 24.34 12.04 -16.83
N ARG A 9 24.61 11.31 -15.74
CA ARG A 9 23.74 10.22 -15.28
C ARG A 9 22.54 10.84 -14.55
N TYR A 10 21.33 10.43 -14.93
CA TYR A 10 20.09 10.85 -14.29
C TYR A 10 20.14 10.51 -12.79
N ARG A 11 19.82 11.48 -11.92
CA ARG A 11 19.89 11.37 -10.45
C ARG A 11 18.70 10.63 -9.80
N LEU A 12 17.88 9.92 -10.57
CA LEU A 12 16.72 9.19 -10.04
C LEU A 12 16.56 7.87 -10.78
N SER A 13 17.44 6.90 -10.52
CA SER A 13 17.10 5.49 -10.64
C SER A 13 17.23 4.93 -9.24
N GLY A 14 16.16 4.45 -8.61
CA GLY A 14 16.16 3.90 -7.26
C GLY A 14 17.00 2.62 -7.08
N MET A 15 18.02 2.39 -7.89
CA MET A 15 18.92 1.25 -7.82
C MET A 15 20.00 1.51 -6.77
N THR A 16 20.16 0.57 -5.84
CA THR A 16 21.28 0.54 -4.89
C THR A 16 22.60 0.35 -5.64
N HIS A 17 23.68 0.95 -5.12
CA HIS A 17 25.02 0.82 -5.67
C HIS A 17 25.49 -0.64 -5.62
N GLU A 18 26.18 -1.11 -6.67
CA GLU A 18 26.66 -2.51 -6.78
C GLU A 18 27.60 -2.91 -5.63
N ASP A 19 28.33 -1.94 -5.09
CA ASP A 19 29.24 -2.13 -3.96
C ASP A 19 28.62 -1.88 -2.56
N ASP A 20 27.30 -1.69 -2.40
CA ASP A 20 26.72 -1.56 -1.04
C ASP A 20 26.63 -2.95 -0.38
N PRO A 21 27.43 -3.21 0.68
CA PRO A 21 27.53 -4.54 1.30
C PRO A 21 26.24 -4.99 1.98
N ARG A 22 25.27 -4.08 2.19
CA ARG A 22 23.94 -4.42 2.75
C ARG A 22 22.94 -4.87 1.69
N TYR A 23 23.22 -4.61 0.40
CA TYR A 23 22.22 -4.67 -0.67
C TYR A 23 22.68 -5.36 -1.96
N ALA A 24 23.87 -5.98 -2.00
CA ALA A 24 24.35 -6.75 -3.14
C ALA A 24 23.50 -8.01 -3.43
N VAL A 25 23.22 -8.25 -4.72
CA VAL A 25 22.63 -9.51 -5.21
C VAL A 25 23.75 -10.53 -5.33
N LEU A 26 23.65 -11.64 -4.62
CA LEU A 26 24.62 -12.73 -4.73
C LEU A 26 24.52 -13.39 -6.11
N ALA A 27 25.66 -13.59 -6.77
CA ALA A 27 25.72 -14.34 -8.01
C ALA A 27 25.28 -15.80 -7.79
N PRO A 28 24.76 -16.50 -8.82
CA PRO A 28 24.43 -17.91 -8.71
C PRO A 28 25.62 -18.72 -8.17
N GLY A 29 25.42 -19.46 -7.08
CA GLY A 29 26.46 -20.27 -6.44
C GLY A 29 27.24 -19.58 -5.31
N MET A 30 26.92 -18.33 -4.97
CA MET A 30 27.41 -17.69 -3.75
C MET A 30 26.44 -17.95 -2.58
N GLU A 31 26.95 -18.50 -1.48
CA GLU A 31 26.20 -18.57 -0.23
C GLU A 31 26.31 -17.26 0.53
N ALA A 32 25.24 -16.88 1.23
CA ALA A 32 25.30 -15.79 2.19
C ALA A 32 26.40 -16.08 3.21
N ALA A 33 27.16 -15.07 3.60
CA ALA A 33 28.08 -15.22 4.73
C ALA A 33 27.31 -15.71 5.96
N ALA A 34 27.95 -16.48 6.84
CA ALA A 34 27.30 -16.96 8.06
C ALA A 34 26.68 -15.78 8.84
N GLY A 35 25.36 -15.81 9.05
CA GLY A 35 24.60 -14.73 9.69
C GLY A 35 23.98 -13.69 8.72
N GLN A 36 24.28 -13.75 7.43
CA GLN A 36 23.66 -12.89 6.42
C GLN A 36 22.28 -13.43 6.05
N GLN A 37 21.25 -12.65 6.33
CA GLN A 37 19.87 -12.95 5.99
C GLN A 37 19.57 -12.50 4.56
N ILE A 38 19.22 -13.44 3.68
CA ILE A 38 18.77 -13.15 2.31
C ILE A 38 17.25 -13.23 2.29
N ALA A 39 16.62 -12.13 1.85
CA ALA A 39 15.19 -12.07 1.60
C ALA A 39 14.77 -12.97 0.41
N PRO A 40 13.53 -13.51 0.41
CA PRO A 40 12.53 -13.34 1.46
C PRO A 40 12.74 -14.29 2.65
N HIS A 41 12.47 -13.79 3.86
CA HIS A 41 12.12 -14.65 5.00
C HIS A 41 10.66 -15.06 4.89
N TYR A 42 10.28 -16.16 5.52
CA TYR A 42 8.89 -16.61 5.50
C TYR A 42 8.31 -16.56 6.91
N VAL A 43 7.25 -15.77 7.06
CA VAL A 43 6.43 -15.75 8.27
C VAL A 43 5.33 -16.79 8.11
N THR A 44 5.14 -17.65 9.10
CA THR A 44 4.06 -18.63 9.11
C THR A 44 2.86 -18.01 9.80
N VAL A 45 1.76 -17.85 9.07
CA VAL A 45 0.49 -17.32 9.61
C VAL A 45 -0.41 -18.47 10.09
N PRO A 46 -1.45 -18.21 10.89
CA PRO A 46 -2.43 -19.23 11.27
C PRO A 46 -2.94 -20.03 10.06
N GLY A 47 -3.07 -21.34 10.23
CA GLY A 47 -3.33 -22.27 9.12
C GLY A 47 -2.07 -22.77 8.38
N GLY A 48 -0.87 -22.36 8.81
CA GLY A 48 0.40 -22.93 8.34
C GLY A 48 0.88 -22.38 6.99
N ARG A 49 0.18 -21.40 6.42
CA ARG A 49 0.61 -20.74 5.18
C ARG A 49 1.83 -19.87 5.44
N ARG A 50 2.76 -19.86 4.49
CA ARG A 50 4.02 -19.11 4.56
C ARG A 50 3.91 -17.87 3.68
N VAL A 51 4.13 -16.70 4.27
CA VAL A 51 4.09 -15.40 3.59
C VAL A 51 5.52 -14.88 3.44
N PRO A 52 5.97 -14.51 2.24
CA PRO A 52 7.29 -13.93 2.04
C PRO A 52 7.34 -12.51 2.63
N GLN A 53 8.40 -12.21 3.36
CA GLN A 53 8.72 -10.92 3.94
C GLN A 53 10.16 -10.55 3.56
N TYR A 54 10.33 -9.36 2.97
CA TYR A 54 11.56 -8.92 2.32
C TYR A 54 12.44 -8.02 3.19
N ALA A 55 11.90 -7.55 4.33
CA ALA A 55 12.60 -6.83 5.39
C ALA A 55 11.73 -6.83 6.66
N PRO A 56 12.29 -6.52 7.85
CA PRO A 56 11.50 -6.35 9.06
C PRO A 56 10.36 -5.34 8.90
N THR A 57 9.26 -5.53 9.61
CA THR A 57 8.14 -4.57 9.62
C THR A 57 8.58 -3.24 10.23
N VAL A 58 8.25 -2.13 9.57
CA VAL A 58 8.43 -0.76 10.08
C VAL A 58 7.06 -0.13 10.30
N VAL A 59 6.78 0.29 11.53
CA VAL A 59 5.55 0.98 11.91
C VAL A 59 5.79 2.48 11.86
N GLY A 60 4.95 3.21 11.15
CA GLY A 60 5.05 4.66 11.01
C GLY A 60 4.65 5.40 12.29
N THR A 61 5.30 6.52 12.54
CA THR A 61 5.08 7.38 13.72
C THR A 61 4.41 8.71 13.38
N SER A 62 4.29 9.02 12.09
CA SER A 62 3.67 10.23 11.57
C SER A 62 2.65 9.87 10.50
N ILE A 63 1.53 10.59 10.50
CA ILE A 63 0.49 10.50 9.48
C ILE A 63 0.62 11.61 8.44
N ALA A 64 1.53 12.57 8.66
CA ALA A 64 1.77 13.64 7.70
C ALA A 64 2.23 13.05 6.36
N TYR A 65 1.80 13.69 5.28
CA TYR A 65 2.24 13.36 3.94
C TYR A 65 3.73 13.66 3.76
N ASP A 66 4.55 12.65 4.07
CA ASP A 66 6.00 12.64 3.87
C ASP A 66 6.43 11.25 3.41
N PRO A 67 6.14 10.88 2.14
CA PRO A 67 6.44 9.54 1.64
C PRO A 67 7.91 9.15 1.75
N ALA A 68 8.82 10.13 1.69
CA ALA A 68 10.25 9.89 1.75
C ALA A 68 10.71 9.44 3.14
N ALA A 69 10.09 9.94 4.21
CA ALA A 69 10.45 9.59 5.59
C ALA A 69 9.49 8.58 6.24
N ASN A 70 8.23 8.48 5.80
CA ASN A 70 7.24 7.57 6.36
C ASN A 70 7.75 6.11 6.32
N CYS A 71 7.67 5.42 7.47
CA CYS A 71 8.19 4.06 7.65
C CYS A 71 9.64 3.90 7.16
N ASP A 72 10.53 4.80 7.56
CA ASP A 72 11.95 4.83 7.17
C ASP A 72 12.17 4.84 5.65
N GLY A 73 11.22 5.44 4.91
CA GLY A 73 11.26 5.52 3.45
C GLY A 73 10.94 4.20 2.73
N CYS A 74 10.45 3.17 3.43
CA CYS A 74 10.13 1.87 2.82
C CYS A 74 9.07 1.95 1.71
N PHE A 75 8.22 2.97 1.72
CA PHE A 75 7.23 3.20 0.66
C PHE A 75 7.81 3.77 -0.63
N MET A 76 9.00 4.38 -0.58
CA MET A 76 9.65 5.04 -1.73
C MET A 76 10.96 4.36 -2.14
N SER A 77 11.50 3.47 -1.31
CA SER A 77 12.67 2.66 -1.64
C SER A 77 12.32 1.64 -2.71
N TYR A 78 12.96 1.70 -3.88
CA TYR A 78 12.73 0.76 -5.00
C TYR A 78 12.67 -0.72 -4.60
N LYS A 79 13.55 -1.15 -3.65
CA LYS A 79 13.60 -2.54 -3.18
C LYS A 79 12.38 -2.94 -2.36
N PHE A 80 11.79 -2.02 -1.59
CA PHE A 80 10.72 -2.29 -0.64
C PHE A 80 9.35 -1.79 -1.11
N GLN A 81 9.34 -0.78 -1.98
CA GLN A 81 8.15 -0.13 -2.53
C GLN A 81 7.22 -1.13 -3.23
N VAL A 82 7.78 -2.11 -3.95
CA VAL A 82 6.98 -3.16 -4.61
C VAL A 82 6.37 -4.17 -3.63
N ASN A 83 6.87 -4.21 -2.39
CA ASN A 83 6.44 -5.13 -1.34
C ASN A 83 5.62 -4.43 -0.25
N ASN A 84 5.28 -3.16 -0.43
CA ASN A 84 4.39 -2.42 0.46
C ASN A 84 3.32 -1.83 -0.43
N ASN A 85 2.06 -2.25 -0.33
CA ASN A 85 0.99 -1.82 -1.24
C ASN A 85 0.11 -0.70 -0.63
N CYS A 86 -1.06 -0.44 -1.23
CA CYS A 86 -2.06 0.50 -0.73
C CYS A 86 -2.45 0.22 0.73
N TYR A 87 -2.56 -1.04 1.13
CA TYR A 87 -2.95 -1.43 2.48
C TYR A 87 -1.83 -1.19 3.51
N ASN A 88 -0.59 -1.51 3.14
CA ASN A 88 0.57 -1.16 3.95
C ASN A 88 0.68 0.35 4.18
N TYR A 89 0.56 1.12 3.10
CA TYR A 89 0.63 2.58 3.17
C TYR A 89 -0.49 3.15 4.03
N SER A 90 -1.73 2.73 3.80
CA SER A 90 -2.90 3.23 4.51
C SER A 90 -2.89 2.87 6.00
N ALA A 91 -2.42 1.68 6.37
CA ALA A 91 -2.21 1.30 7.77
C ALA A 91 -1.01 2.03 8.42
N ASN A 92 -0.19 2.74 7.63
CA ASN A 92 1.08 3.32 8.04
C ASN A 92 2.05 2.26 8.61
N ILE A 93 2.10 1.09 7.96
CA ILE A 93 2.93 -0.04 8.34
C ILE A 93 3.56 -0.64 7.09
N ALA A 94 4.87 -0.47 6.93
CA ALA A 94 5.63 -1.17 5.91
C ALA A 94 5.97 -2.58 6.40
N SER A 95 5.10 -3.57 6.10
CA SER A 95 5.32 -4.97 6.48
C SER A 95 6.36 -5.65 5.59
N ASN A 96 6.67 -5.05 4.44
CA ASN A 96 7.58 -5.57 3.43
C ASN A 96 7.19 -6.95 2.91
N SER A 97 5.89 -7.21 2.73
CA SER A 97 5.34 -8.52 2.36
C SER A 97 4.13 -8.46 1.41
N PHE A 98 3.76 -7.27 0.93
CA PHE A 98 2.56 -6.99 0.15
C PHE A 98 1.31 -7.38 0.93
N ALA A 99 0.99 -6.60 1.97
CA ALA A 99 0.01 -7.00 2.95
C ALA A 99 -1.40 -7.20 2.37
N GLN A 100 -2.13 -8.15 2.94
CA GLN A 100 -3.53 -8.40 2.62
C GLN A 100 -4.34 -8.35 3.91
N PRO A 101 -5.51 -7.67 3.92
CA PRO A 101 -6.39 -7.61 5.09
C PRO A 101 -6.67 -8.99 5.69
N GLY A 102 -6.31 -9.16 6.97
CA GLY A 102 -6.52 -10.35 7.78
C GLY A 102 -5.48 -11.47 7.57
N ARG A 103 -4.53 -11.31 6.64
CA ARG A 103 -3.57 -12.37 6.29
C ARG A 103 -2.67 -12.76 7.46
N MET A 104 -2.33 -11.80 8.33
CA MET A 104 -1.55 -12.06 9.54
C MET A 104 -2.28 -13.00 10.51
N HIS A 105 -3.62 -13.01 10.44
CA HIS A 105 -4.49 -13.83 11.27
C HIS A 105 -5.03 -15.07 10.53
N GLY A 106 -4.43 -15.43 9.39
CA GLY A 106 -4.82 -16.61 8.61
C GLY A 106 -6.11 -16.43 7.83
N TYR A 107 -6.59 -15.20 7.69
CA TYR A 107 -7.73 -14.87 6.84
C TYR A 107 -7.25 -14.54 5.43
N PHE A 108 -7.87 -15.15 4.42
CA PHE A 108 -7.52 -14.93 3.02
C PHE A 108 -8.77 -14.52 2.27
N LEU A 109 -8.66 -13.37 1.60
CA LEU A 109 -9.78 -12.79 0.86
C LEU A 109 -10.24 -13.72 -0.27
N THR A 110 -11.53 -13.61 -0.59
CA THR A 110 -12.11 -14.23 -1.78
C THR A 110 -11.57 -13.58 -3.04
N SER A 111 -11.65 -14.30 -4.17
CA SER A 111 -11.37 -13.77 -5.50
C SER A 111 -12.66 -13.89 -6.34
N PRO A 112 -13.30 -12.79 -6.75
CA PRO A 112 -12.94 -11.38 -6.50
C PRO A 112 -13.04 -10.98 -5.01
N PRO A 113 -12.27 -9.97 -4.56
CA PRO A 113 -12.47 -9.38 -3.24
C PRO A 113 -13.81 -8.64 -3.18
N THR A 114 -14.45 -8.64 -2.02
CA THR A 114 -15.68 -7.88 -1.77
C THR A 114 -15.49 -6.91 -0.61
N GLY A 115 -16.24 -5.81 -0.59
CA GLY A 115 -16.19 -4.85 0.52
C GLY A 115 -16.36 -5.49 1.91
N PRO A 116 -17.38 -6.33 2.14
CA PRO A 116 -17.55 -7.02 3.43
C PRO A 116 -16.36 -7.92 3.80
N ASP A 117 -15.79 -8.61 2.82
CA ASP A 117 -14.66 -9.52 3.01
C ASP A 117 -13.37 -8.77 3.39
N VAL A 118 -13.10 -7.68 2.66
CA VAL A 118 -11.97 -6.79 2.91
C VAL A 118 -12.08 -6.10 4.29
N VAL A 119 -13.27 -5.59 4.63
CA VAL A 119 -13.54 -4.99 5.95
C VAL A 119 -13.33 -6.01 7.06
N LYS A 120 -13.83 -7.24 6.91
CA LYS A 120 -13.63 -8.29 7.91
C LYS A 120 -12.15 -8.61 8.11
N GLY A 121 -11.39 -8.74 7.02
CA GLY A 121 -9.93 -8.92 7.09
C GLY A 121 -9.25 -7.77 7.85
N ALA A 122 -9.60 -6.53 7.51
CA ALA A 122 -9.03 -5.35 8.15
C ALA A 122 -9.40 -5.24 9.64
N GLN A 123 -10.60 -5.67 10.03
CA GLN A 123 -11.01 -5.74 11.43
C GLN A 123 -10.22 -6.79 12.22
N LEU A 124 -9.89 -7.94 11.60
CA LEU A 124 -9.02 -8.93 12.24
C LEU A 124 -7.62 -8.37 12.49
N ASP A 125 -7.11 -7.55 11.58
CA ASP A 125 -5.82 -6.84 11.72
C ASP A 125 -5.87 -5.69 12.74
N GLY A 126 -7.05 -5.32 13.26
CA GLY A 126 -7.23 -4.31 14.31
C GLY A 126 -7.88 -2.99 13.89
N LEU A 127 -8.29 -2.83 12.63
CA LEU A 127 -9.00 -1.62 12.17
C LEU A 127 -10.46 -1.60 12.65
N VAL A 128 -11.02 -0.40 12.83
CA VAL A 128 -12.41 -0.21 13.26
C VAL A 128 -13.24 0.33 12.11
N ASN A 129 -14.30 -0.38 11.72
CA ASN A 129 -15.20 0.06 10.66
C ASN A 129 -16.06 1.25 11.09
N LEU A 130 -16.06 2.33 10.30
CA LEU A 130 -16.87 3.54 10.52
C LEU A 130 -17.96 3.71 9.43
N GLY A 131 -18.07 2.78 8.48
CA GLY A 131 -19.08 2.83 7.41
C GLY A 131 -18.97 4.09 6.55
N SER A 132 -20.09 4.54 5.98
CA SER A 132 -20.19 5.76 5.18
C SER A 132 -20.28 7.03 6.05
N SER A 133 -19.41 7.16 7.05
CA SER A 133 -19.33 8.33 7.94
C SER A 133 -19.12 9.63 7.15
N THR A 134 -19.77 10.70 7.57
CA THR A 134 -19.50 12.04 7.06
C THR A 134 -18.21 12.60 7.65
N GLN A 135 -17.66 13.66 7.06
CA GLN A 135 -16.51 14.37 7.63
C GLN A 135 -16.77 14.85 9.07
N ALA A 136 -18.00 15.27 9.38
CA ALA A 136 -18.39 15.66 10.73
C ALA A 136 -18.34 14.48 11.71
N ASP A 137 -18.76 13.29 11.29
CA ASP A 137 -18.69 12.07 12.11
C ASP A 137 -17.24 11.69 12.41
N LEU A 138 -16.34 11.79 11.42
CA LEU A 138 -14.92 11.51 11.61
C LEU A 138 -14.28 12.49 12.61
N VAL A 139 -14.61 13.79 12.52
CA VAL A 139 -14.16 14.80 13.48
C VAL A 139 -14.61 14.48 14.91
N GLN A 140 -15.85 14.01 15.10
CA GLN A 140 -16.32 13.59 16.43
C GLN A 140 -15.58 12.33 16.90
N HIS A 141 -15.33 11.38 16.00
CA HIS A 141 -14.58 10.17 16.34
C HIS A 141 -13.14 10.51 16.77
N VAL A 142 -12.45 11.44 16.10
CA VAL A 142 -11.07 11.85 16.47
C VAL A 142 -11.02 12.33 17.91
N ARG A 143 -12.00 13.17 18.29
CA ARG A 143 -12.13 13.70 19.64
C ARG A 143 -12.36 12.59 20.66
N ALA A 144 -13.23 11.63 20.33
CA ALA A 144 -13.48 10.47 21.18
C ALA A 144 -12.25 9.57 21.35
N GLN A 145 -11.38 9.49 20.33
CA GLN A 145 -10.11 8.78 20.39
C GLN A 145 -8.96 9.60 20.98
N GLY A 146 -9.22 10.81 21.51
CA GLY A 146 -8.16 11.66 22.07
C GLY A 146 -7.11 12.14 21.06
N GLY A 147 -7.45 12.14 19.76
CA GLY A 147 -6.55 12.58 18.70
C GLY A 147 -5.46 11.59 18.29
N VAL A 148 -5.50 10.34 18.77
CA VAL A 148 -4.55 9.29 18.36
C VAL A 148 -5.10 8.43 17.22
N GLY A 149 -4.20 7.79 16.47
CA GLY A 149 -4.53 6.98 15.30
C GLY A 149 -4.85 7.82 14.06
N HIS A 150 -5.34 7.17 13.02
CA HIS A 150 -5.69 7.83 11.75
C HIS A 150 -6.83 7.12 11.03
N TYR A 151 -7.20 7.64 9.86
CA TYR A 151 -8.38 7.22 9.13
C TYR A 151 -7.99 6.82 7.73
N VAL A 152 -8.69 5.83 7.22
CA VAL A 152 -8.52 5.34 5.85
C VAL A 152 -9.88 5.20 5.18
N ALA A 153 -9.91 5.36 3.87
CA ALA A 153 -11.06 5.02 3.04
C ALA A 153 -10.78 3.74 2.26
N LEU A 154 -11.74 2.82 2.26
CA LEU A 154 -11.75 1.63 1.44
C LEU A 154 -12.58 1.92 0.18
N LEU A 155 -11.99 1.62 -0.98
CA LEU A 155 -12.64 1.63 -2.28
C LEU A 155 -12.68 0.21 -2.84
N ILE A 156 -13.75 -0.16 -3.54
CA ILE A 156 -13.91 -1.49 -4.15
C ILE A 156 -14.15 -1.33 -5.64
N SER A 157 -13.45 -2.14 -6.44
CA SER A 157 -13.76 -2.38 -7.83
C SER A 157 -14.25 -3.82 -8.01
N PRO A 158 -15.56 -4.04 -8.29
CA PRO A 158 -16.07 -5.38 -8.54
C PRO A 158 -15.38 -6.02 -9.74
N GLY A 159 -15.27 -7.35 -9.74
CA GLY A 159 -14.77 -8.08 -10.92
C GLY A 159 -15.71 -7.91 -12.12
N ASP A 160 -15.12 -7.79 -13.30
CA ASP A 160 -15.84 -7.71 -14.58
C ASP A 160 -15.30 -8.79 -15.54
N PRO A 161 -15.98 -9.95 -15.63
CA PRO A 161 -15.58 -11.03 -16.52
C PRO A 161 -15.59 -10.66 -18.01
N SER A 162 -16.34 -9.63 -18.43
CA SER A 162 -16.43 -9.24 -19.84
C SER A 162 -15.13 -8.65 -20.37
N VAL A 163 -14.32 -8.09 -19.47
CA VAL A 163 -12.99 -7.53 -19.76
C VAL A 163 -11.88 -8.27 -19.02
N GLY A 164 -12.19 -9.40 -18.39
CA GLY A 164 -11.21 -10.21 -17.64
C GLY A 164 -10.69 -9.53 -16.38
N TRP A 165 -11.39 -8.53 -15.84
CA TRP A 165 -11.01 -7.85 -14.61
C TRP A 165 -11.35 -8.72 -13.40
N PRO A 166 -10.37 -9.13 -12.57
CA PRO A 166 -10.59 -10.05 -11.46
C PRO A 166 -11.24 -9.40 -10.24
N GLY A 167 -11.45 -8.08 -10.26
CA GLY A 167 -11.87 -7.29 -9.10
C GLY A 167 -10.69 -6.90 -8.23
N ASP A 168 -10.80 -5.77 -7.55
CA ASP A 168 -9.74 -5.24 -6.69
C ASP A 168 -10.31 -4.35 -5.58
N TYR A 169 -9.46 -3.97 -4.64
CA TYR A 169 -9.74 -2.97 -3.61
C TYR A 169 -8.58 -1.99 -3.49
N HIS A 170 -8.89 -0.77 -3.05
CA HIS A 170 -7.89 0.27 -2.88
C HIS A 170 -8.09 1.00 -1.56
N TRP A 171 -6.99 1.45 -0.96
CA TRP A 171 -6.99 2.16 0.31
C TRP A 171 -6.39 3.54 0.18
N VAL A 172 -7.03 4.52 0.82
CA VAL A 172 -6.62 5.92 0.84
C VAL A 172 -6.42 6.33 2.30
N ARG A 173 -5.29 6.95 2.64
CA ARG A 173 -4.95 7.40 3.99
C ARG A 173 -5.31 8.87 4.18
N CYS A 174 -5.87 9.22 5.33
CA CYS A 174 -5.99 10.62 5.74
C CYS A 174 -4.66 11.10 6.34
N ASP A 175 -4.13 12.20 5.82
CA ASP A 175 -2.87 12.77 6.29
C ASP A 175 -3.07 13.90 7.33
N SER A 176 -4.32 14.33 7.53
CA SER A 176 -4.69 15.39 8.49
C SER A 176 -6.04 15.08 9.15
N THR A 177 -6.01 14.59 10.38
CA THR A 177 -7.23 14.30 11.18
C THR A 177 -7.88 15.54 11.79
N SER A 178 -7.27 16.72 11.63
CA SER A 178 -7.82 17.99 12.12
C SER A 178 -8.89 18.55 11.18
N GLN A 179 -8.68 18.41 9.86
CA GLN A 179 -9.52 19.01 8.83
C GLN A 179 -10.08 17.98 7.85
N PHE A 180 -9.50 16.78 7.74
CA PHE A 180 -9.92 15.73 6.81
C PHE A 180 -9.95 16.18 5.34
N ASP A 181 -9.10 17.14 4.99
CA ASP A 181 -9.00 17.80 3.68
C ASP A 181 -7.75 17.39 2.89
N SER A 182 -6.93 16.51 3.46
CA SER A 182 -5.70 16.00 2.86
C SER A 182 -5.63 14.50 2.99
N TRP A 183 -5.56 13.84 1.85
CA TRP A 183 -5.51 12.39 1.73
C TRP A 183 -4.47 11.98 0.69
N SER A 184 -3.96 10.78 0.85
CA SER A 184 -2.98 10.20 -0.06
C SER A 184 -3.18 8.71 -0.24
N GLN A 185 -2.61 8.21 -1.32
CA GLN A 185 -2.78 6.84 -1.77
C GLN A 185 -1.48 6.30 -2.34
N LYS A 186 -1.46 4.99 -2.50
CA LYS A 186 -0.41 4.29 -3.22
C LYS A 186 -1.03 3.22 -4.10
N ASP A 187 -0.83 3.33 -5.41
CA ASP A 187 -1.38 2.36 -6.36
C ASP A 187 -0.44 1.15 -6.49
N GLY A 188 -0.72 0.09 -5.73
CA GLY A 188 0.08 -1.13 -5.73
C GLY A 188 1.58 -0.85 -5.55
N GLY A 189 2.36 -1.13 -6.61
CA GLY A 189 3.81 -0.93 -6.65
C GLY A 189 4.27 0.50 -6.91
N ASP A 190 3.40 1.43 -7.30
CA ASP A 190 3.77 2.79 -7.72
C ASP A 190 4.11 3.73 -6.58
N GLN A 191 4.60 4.93 -6.89
CA GLN A 191 4.95 5.91 -5.87
C GLN A 191 3.72 6.37 -5.09
N VAL A 192 3.92 6.68 -3.82
CA VAL A 192 2.88 7.34 -3.02
C VAL A 192 2.57 8.71 -3.62
N THR A 193 1.29 9.05 -3.69
CA THR A 193 0.82 10.34 -4.21
C THR A 193 -0.37 10.85 -3.39
N ASN A 194 -0.57 12.17 -3.35
CA ASN A 194 -1.77 12.80 -2.81
C ASN A 194 -2.78 13.17 -3.92
N PHE A 195 -2.63 12.57 -5.10
CA PHE A 195 -3.54 12.72 -6.23
C PHE A 195 -4.44 11.50 -6.42
N ASP A 196 -5.66 11.76 -6.86
CA ASP A 196 -6.59 10.78 -7.37
C ASP A 196 -6.14 10.26 -8.76
N PHE A 197 -6.91 9.37 -9.38
CA PHE A 197 -6.52 8.77 -10.66
C PHE A 197 -6.65 9.72 -11.87
N ALA A 198 -7.27 10.89 -11.68
CA ALA A 198 -7.28 11.97 -12.66
C ALA A 198 -6.16 13.01 -12.42
N GLY A 199 -5.30 12.79 -11.41
CA GLY A 199 -4.20 13.70 -11.07
C GLY A 199 -4.63 14.93 -10.25
N GLN A 200 -5.82 14.91 -9.63
CA GLN A 200 -6.30 16.00 -8.78
C GLN A 200 -6.01 15.71 -7.30
N PRO A 201 -5.71 16.73 -6.46
CA PRO A 201 -5.52 16.53 -5.03
C PRO A 201 -6.72 15.86 -4.37
N ILE A 202 -6.49 14.86 -3.52
CA ILE A 202 -7.56 14.14 -2.84
C ILE A 202 -7.99 14.93 -1.60
N ALA A 203 -9.00 15.79 -1.75
CA ALA A 203 -9.60 16.50 -0.63
C ALA A 203 -10.54 15.59 0.19
N TRP A 204 -11.31 14.75 -0.49
CA TRP A 204 -12.30 13.87 0.15
C TRP A 204 -12.51 12.60 -0.70
N PRO A 205 -12.15 11.39 -0.21
CA PRO A 205 -12.17 10.18 -1.03
C PRO A 205 -13.52 9.82 -1.65
N PRO A 206 -14.67 9.97 -0.97
CA PRO A 206 -15.99 9.67 -1.58
C PRO A 206 -16.34 10.45 -2.83
N THR A 207 -15.67 11.59 -3.10
CA THR A 207 -15.96 12.47 -4.25
C THR A 207 -14.77 12.65 -5.20
N ALA A 208 -13.64 11.99 -4.95
CA ALA A 208 -12.47 12.01 -5.82
C ALA A 208 -12.64 11.06 -7.02
N ASP A 209 -11.83 11.24 -8.07
CA ASP A 209 -11.87 10.37 -9.25
C ASP A 209 -11.02 9.12 -9.05
N TRP A 210 -11.69 7.97 -9.00
CA TRP A 210 -11.06 6.66 -8.88
C TRP A 210 -11.24 5.81 -10.14
N THR A 211 -11.35 6.47 -11.29
CA THR A 211 -11.39 5.83 -12.59
C THR A 211 -10.00 5.81 -13.19
N VAL A 212 -9.50 4.61 -13.49
CA VAL A 212 -8.17 4.40 -14.05
C VAL A 212 -8.25 3.62 -15.35
N ASN A 213 -7.47 4.05 -16.33
CA ASN A 213 -7.21 3.28 -17.54
C ASN A 213 -6.07 2.29 -17.25
N GLN A 214 -6.40 1.01 -17.20
CA GLN A 214 -5.46 -0.10 -16.96
C GLN A 214 -4.69 -0.52 -18.23
N GLY A 215 -4.93 0.16 -19.35
CA GLY A 215 -4.42 -0.22 -20.66
C GLY A 215 -5.03 -1.54 -21.15
N PRO A 216 -4.44 -2.16 -22.19
CA PRO A 216 -4.88 -3.46 -22.69
C PRO A 216 -4.42 -4.58 -21.75
N LEU A 217 -5.32 -5.17 -20.97
CA LEU A 217 -5.00 -6.35 -20.14
C LEU A 217 -5.11 -7.67 -20.92
N ILE A 218 -5.85 -7.70 -22.03
CA ILE A 218 -6.10 -8.91 -22.82
C ILE A 218 -5.13 -8.96 -23.99
N GLN A 219 -4.24 -9.96 -24.00
CA GLN A 219 -3.31 -10.19 -25.11
C GLN A 219 -4.08 -10.32 -26.43
N GLY A 220 -3.72 -9.50 -27.43
CA GLY A 220 -4.36 -9.49 -28.74
C GLY A 220 -5.63 -8.65 -28.85
N ASN A 221 -6.08 -8.02 -27.76
CA ASN A 221 -7.12 -7.00 -27.78
C ASN A 221 -6.47 -5.63 -27.49
N PRO A 222 -6.46 -4.69 -28.45
CA PRO A 222 -5.84 -3.38 -28.25
C PRO A 222 -6.70 -2.43 -27.42
N ASN A 223 -7.92 -2.82 -27.04
CA ASN A 223 -8.81 -1.95 -26.29
C ASN A 223 -8.33 -1.83 -24.85
N ASP A 224 -8.20 -0.58 -24.42
CA ASP A 224 -8.00 -0.21 -23.03
C ASP A 224 -9.16 -0.65 -22.17
N ILE A 225 -8.84 -1.09 -20.95
CA ILE A 225 -9.83 -1.41 -19.94
C ILE A 225 -9.86 -0.27 -18.93
N VAL A 226 -11.03 0.35 -18.81
CA VAL A 226 -11.26 1.43 -17.85
C VAL A 226 -11.98 0.84 -16.64
N ILE A 227 -11.35 0.96 -15.48
CA ILE A 227 -11.86 0.43 -14.21
C ILE A 227 -12.17 1.59 -13.29
N ALA A 228 -13.33 1.53 -12.64
CA ALA A 228 -13.69 2.45 -11.58
C ALA A 228 -13.65 1.72 -10.22
N TYR A 229 -13.11 2.39 -9.22
CA TYR A 229 -13.29 2.03 -7.83
C TYR A 229 -14.38 2.91 -7.22
N THR A 230 -15.24 2.31 -6.40
CA THR A 230 -16.30 3.03 -5.70
C THR A 230 -15.99 3.07 -4.20
N PHE A 231 -16.20 4.22 -3.57
CA PHE A 231 -16.10 4.34 -2.12
C PHE A 231 -17.02 3.35 -1.41
N TYR A 232 -16.46 2.60 -0.46
CA TYR A 232 -17.18 1.61 0.32
C TYR A 232 -17.39 2.06 1.76
N CYS A 233 -16.32 2.34 2.50
CA CYS A 233 -16.40 2.81 3.88
C CYS A 233 -15.15 3.54 4.35
N PHE A 234 -15.27 4.29 5.44
CA PHE A 234 -14.14 4.70 6.26
C PHE A 234 -13.82 3.66 7.32
N MET A 235 -12.55 3.56 7.69
CA MET A 235 -12.10 2.81 8.86
C MET A 235 -11.10 3.64 9.66
N TYR A 236 -11.10 3.44 10.97
CA TYR A 236 -10.11 3.98 11.89
C TYR A 236 -8.99 2.97 12.11
N VAL A 237 -7.75 3.46 12.07
CA VAL A 237 -6.52 2.72 12.33
C VAL A 237 -6.01 3.17 13.71
N PRO A 238 -6.14 2.35 14.76
CA PRO A 238 -5.64 2.69 16.08
C PRO A 238 -4.10 2.85 16.09
N ALA A 239 -3.59 3.69 16.98
CA ALA A 239 -2.14 3.92 17.11
C ALA A 239 -1.34 2.68 17.54
N THR A 240 -2.00 1.67 18.11
CA THR A 240 -1.39 0.42 18.56
C THR A 240 -2.35 -0.76 18.32
N GLY A 241 -1.81 -1.98 18.34
CA GLY A 241 -2.63 -3.19 18.20
C GLY A 241 -3.02 -3.54 16.76
N VAL A 242 -2.49 -2.81 15.76
CA VAL A 242 -2.63 -3.16 14.35
C VAL A 242 -1.49 -4.08 13.94
N SER A 243 -1.82 -5.24 13.37
CA SER A 243 -0.82 -6.20 12.87
C SER A 243 -1.22 -6.70 11.49
N ILE A 244 -0.40 -6.39 10.50
CA ILE A 244 -0.61 -6.80 9.11
C ILE A 244 0.59 -7.57 8.59
N ILE A 245 0.35 -8.45 7.62
CA ILE A 245 1.41 -9.06 6.83
C ILE A 245 1.01 -9.24 5.39
#